data_AF-A0A7J3J499-F1
#
_entry.id   AF-A0A7J3J499-F1
#
_cell.length_a   1.000
_cell.length_b   1.000
_cell.length_c   1.000
_cell.angle_alpha   90.00
_cell.angle_beta   90.00
_cell.angle_gamma   90.00
#
_symmetry.space_group_name_H-M   'P 1'
#
loop_
_entity.id
_entity.type
_entity.pdbx_description
1 polymer ?
#
loop_
_entity_poly.entity_id
_entity_poly.type
_entity_poly.pdbx_seq_one_letter_code
_entity_poly.pdbx_strand_id
1 'polypeptide(L)'
;KIKSLQYASRMSAKVDNVAIQAGYQLYHHAFFVDEDGRWAVIQQGMCPQDRTARRYHWLSENVTSFVVEPHSAIVGDAQRQVALDMTAKESEGCRKASVDLACEPPKKLMRLIMSIRPACQKSLEDWMPLTAQTPWTDYHLDVLSMPANINWKALQKVYEFQPRNYEELLGFKGIGAATVRGLALIAELIYGEKPSWKDPVKYSFAYGGKDGVPHPVDRRAMDESIQILRKAVEEAKLGDREKLNALNRLRVFVPSTRYSSATKSGTEHESTLAHV
;
A
#
# COMPACT_ATOMS: atom_id res chain seq x y z
N LYS A 1 12.58 18.39 15.66
CA LYS A 1 11.22 17.83 15.81
C LYS A 1 10.22 18.39 14.77
N ILE A 2 10.07 19.69 14.57
CA ILE A 2 9.09 20.22 13.58
C ILE A 2 9.37 19.74 12.14
N LYS A 3 10.62 19.78 11.68
CA LYS A 3 11.00 19.32 10.33
C LYS A 3 10.67 17.84 10.08
N SER A 4 10.83 16.97 11.07
CA SER A 4 10.52 15.54 10.93
C SER A 4 9.01 15.29 10.86
N LEU A 5 8.19 16.05 11.60
CA LEU A 5 6.73 15.98 11.49
C LEU A 5 6.23 16.49 10.14
N GLN A 6 6.79 17.60 9.65
CA GLN A 6 6.50 18.10 8.31
C GLN A 6 6.89 17.10 7.22
N TYR A 7 8.02 16.41 7.41
CA TYR A 7 8.46 15.34 6.52
C TYR A 7 7.48 14.16 6.54
N ALA A 8 7.14 13.65 7.72
CA ALA A 8 6.20 12.55 7.89
C ALA A 8 4.85 12.86 7.24
N SER A 9 4.31 14.06 7.47
CA SER A 9 3.06 14.52 6.86
C SER A 9 3.12 14.56 5.34
N ARG A 10 4.24 15.01 4.76
CA ARG A 10 4.38 15.12 3.30
C ARG A 10 4.61 13.74 2.67
N MET A 11 5.44 12.92 3.31
CA MET A 11 5.80 11.61 2.80
C MET A 11 4.61 10.65 2.87
N SER A 12 3.82 10.67 3.95
CA SER A 12 2.61 9.84 4.04
C SER A 12 1.64 10.14 2.90
N ALA A 13 1.40 11.43 2.59
CA ALA A 13 0.54 11.82 1.48
C ALA A 13 1.13 11.47 0.12
N LYS A 14 2.47 11.50 0.01
CA LYS A 14 3.16 11.10 -1.20
C LYS A 14 2.99 9.62 -1.48
N VAL A 15 3.22 8.78 -0.47
CA VAL A 15 3.11 7.32 -0.57
C VAL A 15 1.69 6.92 -0.97
N ASP A 16 0.68 7.42 -0.27
CA ASP A 16 -0.73 7.05 -0.48
C ASP A 16 -1.26 7.44 -1.85
N ASN A 17 -0.73 8.53 -2.44
CA ASN A 17 -1.18 9.04 -3.73
C ASN A 17 -0.33 8.59 -4.93
N VAL A 18 0.91 8.13 -4.70
CA VAL A 18 1.89 7.88 -5.78
C VAL A 18 2.42 6.45 -5.79
N ALA A 19 2.77 5.91 -4.61
CA ALA A 19 3.35 4.57 -4.50
C ALA A 19 2.28 3.47 -4.55
N ILE A 20 1.06 3.78 -4.09
CA ILE A 20 -0.12 2.91 -4.22
C ILE A 20 -1.04 3.52 -5.28
N GLN A 21 -1.30 2.78 -6.36
CA GLN A 21 -2.13 3.26 -7.48
C GLN A 21 -3.30 2.30 -7.73
N ALA A 22 -4.38 2.54 -7.00
CA ALA A 22 -5.66 1.81 -7.11
C ALA A 22 -6.81 2.68 -7.68
N GLY A 23 -6.47 3.85 -8.24
CA GLY A 23 -7.45 4.80 -8.78
C GLY A 23 -8.07 5.76 -7.76
N TYR A 24 -7.54 5.83 -6.54
CA TYR A 24 -8.00 6.73 -5.49
C TYR A 24 -7.09 7.96 -5.40
N GLN A 25 -7.66 9.14 -5.58
CA GLN A 25 -6.95 10.42 -5.39
C GLN A 25 -7.26 10.99 -4.02
N LEU A 26 -6.22 11.39 -3.29
CA LEU A 26 -6.38 12.00 -1.96
C LEU A 26 -7.12 13.33 -2.04
N TYR A 27 -8.10 13.52 -1.17
CA TYR A 27 -8.84 14.78 -1.03
C TYR A 27 -8.92 15.27 0.42
N HIS A 28 -8.61 14.40 1.40
CA HIS A 28 -8.58 14.74 2.81
C HIS A 28 -7.28 14.23 3.45
N HIS A 29 -6.65 15.08 4.26
CA HIS A 29 -5.43 14.79 5.01
C HIS A 29 -5.54 15.37 6.41
N ALA A 30 -5.50 14.53 7.43
CA ALA A 30 -5.47 14.94 8.83
C ALA A 30 -4.19 14.40 9.50
N PHE A 31 -3.45 15.30 10.14
CA PHE A 31 -2.22 14.99 10.87
C PHE A 31 -2.44 15.30 12.35
N PHE A 32 -2.28 14.29 13.21
CA PHE A 32 -2.43 14.39 14.65
C PHE A 32 -1.07 14.22 15.30
N VAL A 33 -0.83 14.97 16.38
CA VAL A 33 0.40 14.88 17.18
C VAL A 33 0.02 14.97 18.65
N ASP A 34 0.69 14.18 19.50
CA ASP A 34 0.53 14.25 20.95
C ASP A 34 1.69 14.99 21.64
N GLU A 35 1.61 15.12 22.96
CA GLU A 35 2.62 15.80 23.79
C GLU A 35 3.98 15.09 23.79
N ASP A 36 3.98 13.77 23.62
CA ASP A 36 5.18 12.94 23.53
C ASP A 36 5.89 13.06 22.16
N GLY A 37 5.20 13.66 21.18
CA GLY A 37 5.67 13.82 19.80
C GLY A 37 5.40 12.60 18.91
N ARG A 38 4.55 11.67 19.36
CA ARG A 38 3.96 10.63 18.51
C ARG A 38 2.96 11.28 17.57
N TRP A 39 2.80 10.69 16.40
CA TRP A 39 1.92 11.21 15.38
C TRP A 39 1.09 10.11 14.72
N ALA A 40 -0.06 10.51 14.19
CA ALA A 40 -0.92 9.69 13.36
C ALA A 40 -1.36 10.49 12.12
N VAL A 41 -1.50 9.79 10.99
CA VAL A 41 -2.08 10.39 9.78
C VAL A 41 -3.27 9.58 9.34
N ILE A 42 -4.39 10.27 9.12
CA ILE A 42 -5.59 9.70 8.53
C ILE A 42 -5.85 10.44 7.22
N GLN A 43 -5.78 9.70 6.11
CA GLN A 43 -5.97 10.24 4.77
C GLN A 43 -7.17 9.57 4.12
N GLN A 44 -7.88 10.30 3.27
CA GLN A 44 -8.98 9.76 2.49
C GLN A 44 -8.77 10.05 1.00
N GLY A 45 -8.81 8.98 0.21
CA GLY A 45 -8.86 9.02 -1.23
C GLY A 45 -10.24 8.67 -1.76
N MET A 46 -10.62 9.27 -2.89
CA MET A 46 -11.85 8.95 -3.62
C MET A 46 -11.51 8.45 -5.02
N CYS A 47 -12.29 7.49 -5.51
CA CYS A 47 -12.26 7.05 -6.90
C CYS A 47 -13.50 7.62 -7.61
N PRO A 48 -13.37 8.64 -8.47
CA PRO A 48 -14.53 9.26 -9.13
C PRO A 48 -15.32 8.32 -10.04
N GLN A 49 -14.66 7.29 -10.58
CA GLN A 49 -15.23 6.36 -11.55
C GLN A 49 -16.35 5.50 -10.94
N ASP A 50 -16.16 5.00 -9.73
CA ASP A 50 -17.13 4.14 -9.04
C ASP A 50 -17.64 4.73 -7.72
N ARG A 51 -17.25 5.98 -7.41
CA ARG A 51 -17.66 6.76 -6.23
C ARG A 51 -17.32 6.07 -4.90
N THR A 52 -16.32 5.20 -4.89
CA THR A 52 -15.83 4.57 -3.66
C THR A 52 -14.78 5.42 -2.96
N ALA A 53 -14.63 5.22 -1.65
CA ALA A 53 -13.62 5.88 -0.84
C ALA A 53 -12.65 4.87 -0.21
N ARG A 54 -11.42 5.33 0.04
CA ARG A 54 -10.38 4.57 0.72
C ARG A 54 -9.73 5.41 1.80
N ARG A 55 -9.57 4.85 2.99
CA ARG A 55 -8.90 5.47 4.14
C ARG A 55 -7.53 4.84 4.36
N TYR A 56 -6.53 5.68 4.58
CA TYR A 56 -5.15 5.27 4.86
C TYR A 56 -4.76 5.72 6.25
N HIS A 57 -4.30 4.78 7.07
CA HIS A 57 -4.03 4.99 8.48
C HIS A 57 -2.55 4.76 8.75
N TRP A 58 -1.89 5.80 9.25
CA TRP A 58 -0.49 5.80 9.65
C TRP A 58 -0.40 6.04 11.16
N LEU A 59 0.44 5.25 11.82
CA LEU A 59 0.77 5.42 13.23
C LEU A 59 2.29 5.44 13.37
N SER A 60 2.83 6.52 13.92
CA SER A 60 4.28 6.71 14.09
C SER A 60 4.99 5.52 14.75
N GLU A 61 4.32 4.85 15.70
CA GLU A 61 4.84 3.69 16.42
C GLU A 61 5.09 2.46 15.53
N ASN A 62 4.38 2.36 14.40
CA ASN A 62 4.46 1.24 13.47
C ASN A 62 5.33 1.55 12.23
N VAL A 63 5.72 2.81 12.02
CA VAL A 63 6.45 3.23 10.82
C VAL A 63 7.95 3.01 11.03
N THR A 64 8.49 1.96 10.42
CA THR A 64 9.94 1.70 10.34
C THR A 64 10.57 2.19 9.04
N SER A 65 9.76 2.29 7.98
CA SER A 65 10.12 2.83 6.66
C SER A 65 8.89 3.54 6.11
N PHE A 66 9.06 4.62 5.36
CA PHE A 66 7.93 5.27 4.68
C PHE A 66 7.51 4.54 3.40
N VAL A 67 8.38 3.70 2.83
CA VAL A 67 8.18 3.12 1.49
C VAL A 67 8.03 1.60 1.50
N VAL A 68 8.12 0.96 2.67
CA VAL A 68 7.92 -0.49 2.81
C VAL A 68 6.84 -0.75 3.85
N GLU A 69 5.66 -1.16 3.38
CA GLU A 69 4.46 -1.49 4.18
C GLU A 69 4.25 -0.55 5.40
N PRO A 70 4.18 0.77 5.19
CA PRO A 70 4.20 1.73 6.30
C PRO A 70 2.84 1.86 7.02
N HIS A 71 1.76 1.41 6.39
CA HIS A 71 0.40 1.60 6.87
C HIS A 71 0.08 0.66 8.01
N SER A 72 -0.58 1.19 9.04
CA SER A 72 -1.24 0.36 10.04
C SER A 72 -2.52 -0.26 9.47
N ALA A 73 -3.23 0.48 8.63
CA ALA A 73 -4.38 -0.03 7.89
C ALA A 73 -4.64 0.77 6.59
N ILE A 74 -5.11 0.07 5.57
CA ILE A 74 -5.71 0.65 4.36
C ILE A 74 -7.11 0.06 4.26
N VAL A 75 -8.13 0.89 4.38
CA VAL A 75 -9.52 0.48 4.51
C VAL A 75 -10.32 0.99 3.33
N GLY A 76 -11.13 0.14 2.71
CA GLY A 76 -12.03 0.55 1.63
C GLY A 76 -13.11 -0.49 1.37
N ASP A 77 -14.14 -0.06 0.63
CA ASP A 77 -15.29 -0.89 0.27
C ASP A 77 -14.99 -1.83 -0.91
N ALA A 78 -14.09 -1.39 -1.79
CA ALA A 78 -13.75 -2.11 -3.02
C ALA A 78 -12.27 -2.46 -3.08
N GLN A 79 -12.01 -3.74 -3.35
CA GLN A 79 -10.70 -4.24 -3.75
C GLN A 79 -10.59 -4.22 -5.28
N ARG A 80 -9.50 -3.66 -5.79
CA ARG A 80 -9.15 -3.69 -7.19
C ARG A 80 -8.51 -5.03 -7.52
N GLN A 81 -8.88 -5.59 -8.67
CA GLN A 81 -8.23 -6.80 -9.20
C GLN A 81 -6.76 -6.54 -9.53
N VAL A 82 -6.45 -5.33 -10.01
CA VAL A 82 -5.09 -4.90 -10.34
C VAL A 82 -4.88 -3.51 -9.76
N ALA A 83 -3.87 -3.38 -8.89
CA ALA A 83 -3.42 -2.11 -8.33
C ALA A 83 -1.91 -2.15 -8.15
N LEU A 84 -1.22 -1.11 -8.63
CA LEU A 84 0.23 -1.01 -8.40
C LEU A 84 0.49 -0.70 -6.92
N ASP A 85 1.25 -1.55 -6.24
CA ASP A 85 1.71 -1.33 -4.88
C ASP A 85 3.24 -1.37 -4.82
N MET A 86 3.85 -0.18 -4.92
CA MET A 86 5.29 -0.01 -4.74
C MET A 86 5.70 -0.04 -3.27
N THR A 87 4.78 -0.19 -2.32
CA THR A 87 5.07 -0.29 -0.88
C THR A 87 5.17 -1.73 -0.38
N ALA A 88 4.61 -2.71 -1.12
CA ALA A 88 4.72 -4.12 -0.78
C ALA A 88 6.18 -4.57 -0.65
N LYS A 89 6.47 -5.48 0.29
CA LYS A 89 7.83 -6.05 0.42
C LYS A 89 8.33 -6.68 -0.87
N GLU A 90 7.43 -7.38 -1.58
CA GLU A 90 7.68 -8.01 -2.88
C GLU A 90 8.21 -7.03 -3.94
N SER A 91 7.83 -5.75 -3.86
CA SER A 91 8.25 -4.70 -4.80
C SER A 91 9.67 -4.16 -4.53
N GLU A 92 10.49 -4.81 -3.69
CA GLU A 92 11.83 -4.31 -3.34
C GLU A 92 12.76 -4.20 -4.55
N GLY A 93 12.84 -5.24 -5.37
CA GLY A 93 13.65 -5.23 -6.58
C GLY A 93 13.20 -4.15 -7.56
N CYS A 94 11.89 -4.00 -7.74
CA CYS A 94 11.30 -2.95 -8.56
C CYS A 94 11.62 -1.54 -8.05
N ARG A 95 11.61 -1.32 -6.72
CA ARG A 95 12.02 -0.05 -6.09
C ARG A 95 13.49 0.27 -6.37
N LYS A 96 14.38 -0.72 -6.26
CA LYS A 96 15.82 -0.54 -6.54
C LYS A 96 16.05 -0.21 -8.01
N ALA A 97 15.49 -1.01 -8.92
CA ALA A 97 15.56 -0.77 -10.36
C ALA A 97 14.98 0.61 -10.74
N SER A 98 13.90 1.05 -10.08
CA SER A 98 13.34 2.39 -10.30
C SER A 98 14.30 3.52 -9.91
N VAL A 99 15.10 3.34 -8.86
CA VAL A 99 16.14 4.31 -8.46
C VAL A 99 17.27 4.31 -9.48
N ASP A 100 17.76 3.13 -9.86
CA ASP A 100 18.83 3.00 -10.86
C ASP A 100 18.42 3.65 -12.18
N LEU A 101 17.20 3.38 -12.65
CA LEU A 101 16.60 4.00 -13.84
C LEU A 101 16.48 5.51 -13.73
N ALA A 102 16.16 6.04 -12.55
CA ALA A 102 16.07 7.49 -12.33
C ALA A 102 17.45 8.17 -12.29
N CYS A 103 18.49 7.41 -11.96
CA CYS A 103 19.89 7.82 -12.01
C CYS A 103 20.51 7.71 -13.42
N GLU A 104 19.81 7.09 -14.38
CA GLU A 104 20.23 7.07 -15.78
C GLU A 104 19.84 8.35 -16.55
N PRO A 105 20.54 8.68 -17.66
CA PRO A 105 20.19 9.83 -18.48
C PRO A 105 18.72 9.79 -18.94
N PRO A 106 17.91 10.85 -18.75
CA PRO A 106 16.48 10.83 -19.09
C PRO A 106 16.17 10.47 -20.55
N LYS A 107 17.10 10.78 -21.48
CA LYS A 107 17.01 10.37 -22.89
C LYS A 107 17.02 8.85 -23.07
N LYS A 108 17.72 8.10 -22.22
CA LYS A 108 17.69 6.63 -22.23
C LYS A 108 16.34 6.15 -21.75
N LEU A 109 15.83 6.69 -20.63
CA LEU A 109 14.50 6.35 -20.13
C LEU A 109 13.39 6.63 -21.14
N MET A 110 13.44 7.78 -21.82
CA MET A 110 12.50 8.13 -22.88
C MET A 110 12.53 7.12 -24.04
N ARG A 111 13.72 6.66 -24.44
CA ARG A 111 13.84 5.61 -25.46
C ARG A 111 13.27 4.28 -24.98
N LEU A 112 13.51 3.88 -23.73
CA LEU A 112 12.95 2.66 -23.17
C LEU A 112 11.42 2.72 -23.18
N ILE A 113 10.84 3.84 -22.73
CA ILE A 113 9.39 4.06 -22.73
C ILE A 113 8.80 4.02 -24.15
N MET A 114 9.45 4.64 -25.13
CA MET A 114 9.00 4.62 -26.52
C MET A 114 9.23 3.27 -27.21
N SER A 115 10.17 2.47 -26.73
CA SER A 115 10.45 1.13 -27.26
C SER A 115 9.43 0.09 -26.80
N ILE A 116 8.75 0.34 -25.67
CA ILE A 116 7.65 -0.50 -25.19
C ILE A 116 6.46 -0.28 -26.14
N ARG A 117 6.27 -1.23 -27.05
CA ARG A 117 5.17 -1.21 -28.02
C ARG A 117 3.90 -1.74 -27.35
N PRO A 118 2.72 -1.14 -27.62
CA PRO A 118 1.47 -1.72 -27.17
C PRO A 118 1.24 -3.09 -27.84
N ALA A 119 0.57 -4.01 -27.13
CA ALA A 119 0.34 -5.39 -27.58
C ALA A 119 -0.35 -5.53 -28.96
N CYS A 120 -0.99 -4.46 -29.45
CA CYS A 120 -1.63 -4.42 -30.77
C CYS A 120 -0.65 -4.17 -31.94
N GLN A 121 0.61 -3.83 -31.68
CA GLN A 121 1.62 -3.65 -32.72
C GLN A 121 2.37 -4.96 -32.97
N LYS A 122 1.90 -5.70 -33.98
CA LYS A 122 2.53 -6.95 -34.45
C LYS A 122 4.04 -6.77 -34.66
N SER A 123 4.84 -7.66 -34.10
CA SER A 123 6.28 -7.71 -34.34
C SER A 123 6.56 -8.23 -35.76
N LEU A 124 7.78 -8.04 -36.26
CA LEU A 124 8.23 -8.67 -37.51
C LEU A 124 8.25 -10.22 -37.42
N GLU A 125 8.06 -10.79 -36.22
CA GLU A 125 8.08 -12.22 -35.95
C GLU A 125 6.83 -12.92 -36.49
N ASP A 126 5.69 -12.22 -36.57
CA ASP A 126 4.48 -12.68 -37.29
C ASP A 126 4.77 -12.97 -38.78
N TRP A 127 5.85 -12.41 -39.32
CA TRP A 127 6.29 -12.58 -40.70
C TRP A 127 7.56 -13.45 -40.85
N MET A 128 8.11 -13.98 -39.75
CA MET A 128 9.27 -14.87 -39.78
C MET A 128 8.82 -16.34 -39.72
N PRO A 129 9.34 -17.22 -40.59
CA PRO A 129 9.02 -18.64 -40.52
C PRO A 129 9.52 -19.22 -39.19
N LEU A 130 8.60 -19.78 -38.40
CA LEU A 130 8.82 -20.41 -37.10
C LEU A 130 10.02 -21.36 -37.15
N THR A 131 11.20 -20.84 -36.82
CA THR A 131 12.38 -21.66 -36.61
C THR A 131 12.34 -22.01 -35.13
N ALA A 132 11.88 -23.22 -34.84
CA ALA A 132 11.79 -23.76 -33.50
C ALA A 132 13.17 -23.74 -32.82
N GLN A 133 13.46 -22.69 -32.04
CA GLN A 133 14.45 -22.65 -30.94
C GLN A 133 14.66 -21.21 -30.43
N THR A 134 13.64 -20.62 -29.81
CA THR A 134 13.86 -19.56 -28.81
C THR A 134 12.67 -19.53 -27.85
N PRO A 135 12.82 -19.92 -26.57
CA PRO A 135 11.81 -19.71 -25.56
C PRO A 135 11.95 -18.28 -25.00
N TRP A 136 11.68 -17.26 -25.82
CA TRP A 136 11.44 -15.92 -25.31
C TRP A 136 9.94 -15.82 -25.05
N THR A 137 9.56 -15.88 -23.78
CA THR A 137 8.18 -15.71 -23.33
C THR A 137 7.64 -14.38 -23.84
N ASP A 138 6.63 -14.46 -24.69
CA ASP A 138 5.83 -13.35 -25.15
C ASP A 138 5.24 -12.64 -23.91
N TYR A 139 5.76 -11.46 -23.58
CA TYR A 139 5.26 -10.66 -22.45
C TYR A 139 3.95 -9.98 -22.89
N HIS A 140 2.89 -10.76 -23.07
CA HIS A 140 1.52 -10.27 -23.18
C HIS A 140 1.07 -9.73 -21.82
N LEU A 141 1.55 -8.53 -21.43
CA LEU A 141 0.96 -7.79 -20.32
C LEU A 141 -0.18 -6.91 -20.86
N ASP A 142 -1.37 -7.50 -20.95
CA ASP A 142 -2.62 -6.86 -21.39
C ASP A 142 -3.04 -5.62 -20.57
N VAL A 143 -2.35 -5.33 -19.46
CA VAL A 143 -2.86 -4.42 -18.42
C VAL A 143 -1.99 -3.16 -18.23
N LEU A 144 -0.85 -3.06 -18.92
CA LEU A 144 0.09 -1.96 -18.72
C LEU A 144 -0.08 -0.85 -19.74
N SER A 145 -1.03 0.05 -19.50
CA SER A 145 -1.06 1.31 -20.23
C SER A 145 0.10 2.20 -19.78
N MET A 146 1.05 2.44 -20.69
CA MET A 146 2.17 3.35 -20.43
C MET A 146 1.65 4.78 -20.20
N PRO A 147 2.10 5.45 -19.12
CA PRO A 147 1.63 6.79 -18.82
C PRO A 147 2.13 7.80 -19.86
N ALA A 148 1.20 8.49 -20.53
CA ALA A 148 1.51 9.50 -21.55
C ALA A 148 2.15 10.78 -20.98
N ASN A 149 1.94 11.09 -19.69
CA ASN A 149 2.25 12.38 -19.09
C ASN A 149 3.37 12.30 -18.04
N ILE A 150 4.51 11.73 -18.41
CA ILE A 150 5.70 11.69 -17.52
C ILE A 150 6.35 13.08 -17.47
N ASN A 151 6.66 13.55 -16.25
CA ASN A 151 7.31 14.83 -16.05
C ASN A 151 8.83 14.72 -16.30
N TRP A 152 9.25 14.87 -17.56
CA TRP A 152 10.65 14.80 -17.97
C TRP A 152 11.55 15.84 -17.30
N LYS A 153 11.02 17.05 -17.01
CA LYS A 153 11.76 18.10 -16.30
C LYS A 153 12.08 17.68 -14.86
N ALA A 154 11.16 16.98 -14.21
CA ALA A 154 11.39 16.44 -12.87
C ALA A 154 12.43 15.31 -12.90
N LEU A 155 12.35 14.41 -13.87
CA LEU A 155 13.34 13.33 -14.04
C LEU A 155 14.74 13.87 -14.33
N GLN A 156 14.87 14.94 -15.11
CA GLN A 156 16.17 15.59 -15.31
C GLN A 156 16.76 16.11 -14.00
N LYS A 157 15.95 16.74 -13.14
CA LYS A 157 16.39 17.20 -11.82
C LYS A 157 16.73 16.05 -10.87
N VAL A 158 16.00 14.93 -10.98
CA VAL A 158 16.32 13.71 -10.22
C VAL A 158 17.65 13.12 -10.68
N TYR A 159 17.90 13.08 -12.00
CA TYR A 159 19.18 12.65 -12.55
C TYR A 159 20.34 13.54 -12.08
N GLU A 160 20.14 14.85 -11.97
CA GLU A 160 21.14 15.76 -11.40
C GLU A 160 21.33 15.54 -9.89
N PHE A 161 20.27 15.19 -9.17
CA PHE A 161 20.28 14.96 -7.73
C PHE A 161 20.87 13.59 -7.32
N GLN A 162 20.71 12.55 -8.16
CA GLN A 162 21.15 11.17 -7.92
C GLN A 162 20.62 10.61 -6.57
N PRO A 163 19.31 10.28 -6.48
CA PRO A 163 18.72 9.77 -5.24
C PRO A 163 19.37 8.45 -4.80
N ARG A 164 19.61 8.31 -3.50
CA ARG A 164 20.27 7.13 -2.92
C ARG A 164 19.33 5.95 -2.72
N ASN A 165 18.05 6.24 -2.58
CA ASN A 165 17.02 5.25 -2.29
C ASN A 165 15.66 5.68 -2.83
N TYR A 166 14.70 4.76 -2.76
CA TYR A 166 13.36 4.99 -3.28
C TYR A 166 12.58 6.06 -2.50
N GLU A 167 12.86 6.24 -1.21
CA GLU A 167 12.23 7.27 -0.39
C GLU A 167 12.63 8.68 -0.85
N GLU A 168 13.92 8.91 -1.16
CA GLU A 168 14.40 10.17 -1.74
C GLU A 168 13.82 10.42 -3.14
N LEU A 169 13.79 9.39 -3.99
CA LEU A 169 13.18 9.46 -5.33
C LEU A 169 11.70 9.85 -5.23
N LEU A 170 10.95 9.16 -4.37
CA LEU A 170 9.52 9.41 -4.17
C LEU A 170 9.27 10.79 -3.57
N GLY A 171 10.10 11.22 -2.63
CA GLY A 171 10.04 12.54 -1.99
C GLY A 171 10.37 13.71 -2.92
N PHE A 172 10.97 13.45 -4.08
CA PHE A 172 11.39 14.51 -5.00
C PHE A 172 10.20 15.25 -5.62
N LYS A 173 10.26 16.59 -5.61
CA LYS A 173 9.18 17.43 -6.13
C LYS A 173 9.04 17.23 -7.65
N GLY A 174 7.84 16.85 -8.08
CA GLY A 174 7.50 16.63 -9.49
C GLY A 174 7.45 15.17 -9.91
N ILE A 175 7.91 14.24 -9.07
CA ILE A 175 7.71 12.80 -9.27
C ILE A 175 6.28 12.45 -8.90
N GLY A 176 5.46 12.05 -9.88
CA GLY A 176 4.04 11.74 -9.69
C GLY A 176 3.73 10.27 -9.98
N ALA A 177 2.45 9.90 -9.85
CA ALA A 177 1.97 8.55 -10.12
C ALA A 177 2.35 8.05 -11.53
N ALA A 178 2.26 8.93 -12.54
CA ALA A 178 2.69 8.63 -13.91
C ALA A 178 4.18 8.25 -13.99
N THR A 179 5.06 9.00 -13.33
CA THR A 179 6.50 8.71 -13.34
C THR A 179 6.82 7.40 -12.62
N VAL A 180 6.26 7.21 -11.42
CA VAL A 180 6.48 5.97 -10.64
C VAL A 180 5.94 4.75 -11.39
N ARG A 181 4.76 4.87 -12.00
CA ARG A 181 4.23 3.81 -12.87
C ARG A 181 5.19 3.53 -14.01
N GLY A 182 5.59 4.55 -14.79
CA GLY A 182 6.52 4.37 -15.90
C GLY A 182 7.82 3.65 -15.50
N LEU A 183 8.42 4.04 -14.37
CA LEU A 183 9.61 3.37 -13.83
C LEU A 183 9.35 1.91 -13.45
N ALA A 184 8.23 1.63 -12.77
CA ALA A 184 7.86 0.28 -12.38
C ALA A 184 7.63 -0.64 -13.59
N LEU A 185 7.01 -0.12 -14.65
CA LEU A 185 6.78 -0.86 -15.90
C LEU A 185 8.08 -1.18 -16.63
N ILE A 186 9.02 -0.23 -16.69
CA ILE A 186 10.34 -0.46 -17.29
C ILE A 186 11.13 -1.48 -16.46
N ALA A 187 11.10 -1.36 -15.13
CA ALA A 187 11.74 -2.30 -14.23
C ALA A 187 11.21 -3.73 -14.43
N GLU A 188 9.89 -3.89 -14.57
CA GLU A 188 9.26 -5.19 -14.84
C GLU A 188 9.62 -5.72 -16.23
N LEU A 189 9.44 -4.92 -17.29
CA LEU A 189 9.55 -5.39 -18.67
C LEU A 189 10.99 -5.61 -19.13
N ILE A 190 11.91 -4.74 -18.71
CA ILE A 190 13.29 -4.74 -19.21
C ILE A 190 14.24 -5.43 -18.23
N TYR A 191 14.02 -5.24 -16.93
CA TYR A 191 14.92 -5.75 -15.88
C TYR A 191 14.34 -6.98 -15.16
N GLY A 192 13.09 -7.37 -15.44
CA GLY A 192 12.45 -8.53 -14.82
C GLY A 192 12.04 -8.31 -13.36
N GLU A 193 12.17 -7.08 -12.84
CA GLU A 193 11.93 -6.73 -11.46
C GLU A 193 10.47 -6.29 -11.25
N LYS A 194 9.62 -7.26 -10.93
CA LYS A 194 8.16 -7.09 -10.85
C LYS A 194 7.75 -6.29 -9.61
N PRO A 195 6.88 -5.28 -9.75
CA PRO A 195 6.16 -4.72 -8.61
C PRO A 195 5.00 -5.65 -8.20
N SER A 196 4.46 -5.43 -7.00
CA SER A 196 3.20 -6.03 -6.60
C SER A 196 2.05 -5.35 -7.33
N TRP A 197 1.22 -6.15 -8.00
CA TRP A 197 -0.03 -5.74 -8.66
C TRP A 197 -1.27 -6.00 -7.80
N LYS A 198 -1.05 -6.41 -6.53
CA LYS A 198 -2.08 -6.73 -5.56
C LYS A 198 -2.54 -5.47 -4.83
N ASP A 199 -3.84 -5.29 -4.71
CA ASP A 199 -4.39 -4.18 -3.93
C ASP A 199 -4.19 -4.42 -2.41
N PRO A 200 -3.50 -3.50 -1.69
CA PRO A 200 -3.21 -3.66 -0.26
C PRO A 200 -4.39 -3.33 0.66
N VAL A 201 -5.56 -2.96 0.10
CA VAL A 201 -6.77 -2.70 0.89
C VAL A 201 -7.17 -3.92 1.72
N LYS A 202 -7.53 -3.67 2.97
CA LYS A 202 -8.14 -4.64 3.88
C LYS A 202 -9.63 -4.32 3.96
N TYR A 203 -10.46 -5.32 3.72
CA TYR A 203 -11.90 -5.21 3.89
C TYR A 203 -12.21 -4.87 5.35
N SER A 204 -12.90 -3.75 5.58
CA SER A 204 -13.25 -3.30 6.93
C SER A 204 -14.71 -3.54 7.29
N PHE A 205 -15.49 -4.21 6.45
CA PHE A 205 -16.95 -4.23 6.58
C PHE A 205 -17.55 -5.62 6.53
N ALA A 206 -16.88 -6.62 7.14
CA ALA A 206 -17.53 -7.92 7.40
C ALA A 206 -18.88 -7.76 8.13
N TYR A 207 -19.04 -6.66 8.88
CA TYR A 207 -20.25 -6.34 9.63
C TYR A 207 -20.84 -4.97 9.29
N GLY A 208 -20.54 -4.36 8.14
CA GLY A 208 -21.13 -3.05 7.78
C GLY A 208 -20.41 -1.82 8.35
N GLY A 209 -20.76 -0.64 7.83
CA GLY A 209 -20.05 0.62 8.05
C GLY A 209 -20.66 1.50 9.13
N LYS A 210 -19.81 2.31 9.80
CA LYS A 210 -20.24 3.29 10.81
C LYS A 210 -21.30 4.26 10.27
N ASP A 211 -21.17 4.61 9.00
CA ASP A 211 -22.01 5.61 8.33
C ASP A 211 -23.25 4.99 7.65
N GLY A 212 -23.52 3.70 7.89
CA GLY A 212 -24.73 3.03 7.37
C GLY A 212 -24.64 2.55 5.93
N VAL A 213 -23.50 2.74 5.25
CA VAL A 213 -23.26 2.34 3.85
C VAL A 213 -22.06 1.38 3.81
N PRO A 214 -22.18 0.19 3.17
CA PRO A 214 -23.35 -0.34 2.47
C PRO A 214 -24.54 -0.70 3.38
N HIS A 215 -24.28 -1.10 4.63
CA HIS A 215 -25.28 -1.26 5.70
C HIS A 215 -24.69 -0.81 7.05
N PRO A 216 -25.51 -0.48 8.06
CA PRO A 216 -25.03 -0.17 9.41
C PRO A 216 -24.21 -1.30 10.02
N VAL A 217 -23.37 -0.97 11.01
CA VAL A 217 -22.59 -1.98 11.74
C VAL A 217 -23.53 -3.00 12.40
N ASP A 218 -23.58 -4.22 11.87
CA ASP A 218 -24.29 -5.37 12.41
C ASP A 218 -23.51 -5.95 13.58
N ARG A 219 -23.76 -5.36 14.75
CA ARG A 219 -23.17 -5.80 16.02
C ARG A 219 -23.53 -7.25 16.36
N ARG A 220 -24.70 -7.73 15.93
CA ARG A 220 -25.15 -9.10 16.23
C ARG A 220 -24.33 -10.11 15.45
N ALA A 221 -24.16 -9.91 14.15
CA ALA A 221 -23.31 -10.77 13.32
C ALA A 221 -21.84 -10.75 13.82
N MET A 222 -21.37 -9.61 14.34
CA MET A 222 -20.05 -9.49 14.94
C MET A 222 -19.93 -10.32 16.23
N ASP A 223 -20.89 -10.21 17.14
CA ASP A 223 -20.93 -10.99 18.38
C ASP A 223 -21.07 -12.49 18.11
N GLU A 224 -21.89 -12.88 17.14
CA GLU A 224 -22.05 -14.27 16.71
C GLU A 224 -20.74 -14.83 16.16
N SER A 225 -20.03 -14.08 15.33
CA SER A 225 -18.73 -14.50 14.80
C SER A 225 -17.69 -14.64 15.91
N ILE A 226 -17.69 -13.74 16.90
CA ILE A 226 -16.84 -13.85 18.09
C ILE A 226 -17.19 -15.12 18.88
N GLN A 227 -18.48 -15.43 19.04
CA GLN A 227 -18.92 -16.63 19.76
C GLN A 227 -18.59 -17.92 19.00
N ILE A 228 -18.73 -17.94 17.68
CA ILE A 228 -18.34 -19.08 16.83
C ILE A 228 -16.83 -19.32 16.95
N LEU A 229 -16.03 -18.27 16.83
CA LEU A 229 -14.57 -18.38 16.99
C LEU A 229 -14.18 -18.84 18.41
N ARG A 230 -14.85 -18.30 19.44
CA ARG A 230 -14.67 -18.71 20.84
C ARG A 230 -14.99 -20.19 21.04
N LYS A 231 -16.17 -20.63 20.61
CA LYS A 231 -16.61 -22.04 20.70
C LYS A 231 -15.70 -22.96 19.91
N ALA A 232 -15.30 -22.58 18.70
CA ALA A 232 -14.36 -23.37 17.91
C ALA A 232 -13.02 -23.57 18.64
N VAL A 233 -12.53 -22.56 19.38
CA VAL A 233 -11.32 -22.69 20.22
C VAL A 233 -11.58 -23.52 21.49
N GLU A 234 -12.76 -23.40 22.09
CA GLU A 234 -13.14 -24.13 23.30
C GLU A 234 -13.35 -25.63 23.02
N GLU A 235 -14.11 -25.97 21.97
CA GLU A 235 -14.49 -27.32 21.54
C GLU A 235 -13.38 -28.07 20.80
N ALA A 236 -12.43 -27.36 20.20
CA ALA A 236 -11.24 -28.00 19.67
C ALA A 236 -10.55 -28.75 20.82
N LYS A 237 -10.48 -30.09 20.72
CA LYS A 237 -9.78 -31.01 21.64
C LYS A 237 -8.26 -30.84 21.54
N LEU A 238 -7.82 -29.59 21.66
CA LEU A 238 -6.44 -29.15 21.61
C LEU A 238 -5.98 -28.97 23.05
N GLY A 239 -4.77 -29.43 23.36
CA GLY A 239 -4.14 -29.09 24.63
C GLY A 239 -3.93 -27.57 24.73
N ASP A 240 -3.77 -27.02 25.94
CA ASP A 240 -3.61 -25.56 26.15
C ASP A 240 -2.50 -24.96 25.27
N ARG A 241 -1.42 -25.71 25.04
CA ARG A 241 -0.31 -25.34 24.16
C ARG A 241 -0.69 -25.25 22.68
N GLU A 242 -1.61 -26.09 22.21
CA GLU A 242 -2.10 -26.09 20.85
C GLU A 242 -3.15 -25.00 20.61
N LYS A 243 -3.99 -24.69 21.61
CA LYS A 243 -4.88 -23.52 21.60
C LYS A 243 -4.07 -22.21 21.50
N LEU A 244 -3.00 -22.08 22.28
CA LEU A 244 -2.06 -20.96 22.19
C LEU A 244 -1.36 -20.89 20.82
N ASN A 245 -0.98 -22.04 20.24
CA ASN A 245 -0.40 -22.08 18.89
C ASN A 245 -1.41 -21.71 17.80
N ALA A 246 -2.67 -22.11 17.92
CA ALA A 246 -3.74 -21.72 17.01
C ALA A 246 -4.01 -20.22 17.07
N LEU A 247 -4.05 -19.64 18.27
CA LEU A 247 -4.11 -18.18 18.47
C LEU A 247 -2.88 -17.47 17.89
N ASN A 248 -1.68 -18.03 18.04
CA ASN A 248 -0.47 -17.51 17.41
C ASN A 248 -0.50 -17.59 15.87
N ARG A 249 -1.16 -18.61 15.29
CA ARG A 249 -1.38 -18.70 13.84
C ARG A 249 -2.43 -17.68 13.39
N LEU A 250 -3.49 -17.48 14.15
CA LEU A 250 -4.50 -16.45 13.89
C LEU A 250 -3.92 -15.03 13.96
N ARG A 251 -2.96 -14.82 14.87
CA ARG A 251 -2.19 -13.57 14.95
C ARG A 251 -1.44 -13.24 13.66
N VAL A 252 -1.15 -14.21 12.77
CA VAL A 252 -0.55 -13.94 11.46
C VAL A 252 -1.52 -13.17 10.54
N PHE A 253 -2.83 -13.37 10.71
CA PHE A 253 -3.86 -12.69 9.92
C PHE A 253 -4.29 -11.35 10.52
N VAL A 254 -4.00 -11.13 11.81
CA VAL A 254 -4.22 -9.84 12.47
C VAL A 254 -2.99 -8.96 12.22
N PRO A 255 -3.13 -7.76 11.62
CA PRO A 255 -1.99 -6.85 11.49
C PRO A 255 -1.36 -6.59 12.86
N SER A 256 -0.02 -6.67 12.92
CA SER A 256 0.74 -6.49 14.15
C SER A 256 0.55 -5.08 14.71
N THR A 257 -0.50 -4.90 15.50
CA THR A 257 -0.75 -3.67 16.25
C THR A 257 -0.11 -3.87 17.60
N ARG A 258 1.05 -3.25 17.82
CA ARG A 258 1.69 -3.28 19.15
C ARG A 258 0.89 -2.35 20.07
N TYR A 259 -0.13 -2.88 20.74
CA TYR A 259 -0.65 -2.20 21.93
C TYR A 259 0.43 -2.29 23.01
N SER A 260 1.03 -1.15 23.34
CA SER A 260 1.84 -1.00 24.56
C SER A 260 0.91 -1.20 25.76
N SER A 261 1.11 -2.30 26.48
CA SER A 261 0.42 -2.57 27.74
C SER A 261 1.01 -1.67 28.83
N ALA A 262 0.42 -0.49 29.01
CA ALA A 262 0.60 0.29 30.22
C ALA A 262 -0.29 -0.33 31.32
N THR A 263 0.28 -1.30 32.05
CA THR A 263 -0.16 -1.64 33.41
C THR A 263 -0.17 -0.37 34.27
N LYS A 264 -1.31 -0.03 34.87
CA LYS A 264 -1.35 0.73 36.12
C LYS A 264 -2.06 -0.10 37.18
N SER A 265 -1.26 -0.46 38.17
CA SER A 265 -1.60 -0.93 39.51
C SER A 265 -2.18 0.21 40.37
N GLY A 266 -3.06 -0.16 41.31
CA GLY A 266 -3.54 0.65 42.44
C GLY A 266 -4.73 1.57 42.08
N THR A 267 -5.77 1.75 42.89
CA THR A 267 -6.06 1.39 44.29
C THR A 267 -7.55 1.64 44.51
N GLU A 268 -8.11 0.98 45.52
CA GLU A 268 -9.46 1.12 46.05
C GLU A 268 -9.94 2.58 46.15
N HIS A 269 -11.19 2.82 45.79
CA HIS A 269 -12.09 3.66 46.58
C HIS A 269 -13.54 3.24 46.32
N GLU A 270 -14.13 2.61 47.32
CA GLU A 270 -15.57 2.59 47.53
C GLU A 270 -16.08 4.04 47.66
N SER A 271 -17.14 4.38 46.93
CA SER A 271 -18.14 5.31 47.43
C SER A 271 -19.49 5.05 46.76
N THR A 272 -20.40 4.61 47.62
CA THR A 272 -21.83 4.35 47.52
C THR A 272 -22.66 5.54 46.98
N LEU A 273 -23.90 5.22 46.57
CA LEU A 273 -25.10 6.06 46.39
C LEU A 273 -25.30 6.65 44.99
N ALA A 274 -26.49 6.73 44.40
CA ALA A 274 -27.84 6.20 44.65
C ALA A 274 -28.69 6.57 43.42
N HIS A 275 -29.84 5.91 43.28
CA HIS A 275 -30.99 6.27 42.44
C HIS A 275 -31.10 7.73 41.96
N VAL A 276 -31.33 7.94 40.66
CA VAL A 276 -32.59 8.36 40.00
C VAL A 276 -32.49 8.02 38.51
#